data_AF-A0A2V7TJZ1-F1
#
_entry.id   AF-A0A2V7TJZ1-F1
#
_cell.length_a   1.000
_cell.length_b   1.000
_cell.length_c   1.000
_cell.angle_alpha   90.00
_cell.angle_beta   90.00
_cell.angle_gamma   90.00
#
_symmetry.space_group_name_H-M   'P 1'
#
loop_
_entity.id
_entity.type
_entity.pdbx_description
1 polymer ?
#
loop_
_entity_poly.entity_id
_entity_poly.type
_entity_poly.pdbx_seq_one_letter_code
_entity_poly.pdbx_strand_id
1 'polypeptide(L)' 'SFFVHRDGSITDLQFVRRSGNFAFDLEAQGVIEEAGRRRLFGALPDGWAADILFVRFYFSGQRQ' A
#
# COMPACT_ATOMS: atom_id res chain seq x y z
N SER A 1 -4.16 4.13 -2.45
CA SER A 1 -2.95 4.86 -2.07
C SER A 1 -2.75 4.72 -0.59
N PHE A 2 -1.52 4.90 -0.13
CA PHE A 2 -1.15 4.90 1.28
C PHE A 2 0.19 5.61 1.44
N PHE A 3 0.58 5.92 2.68
CA PHE A 3 1.92 6.40 3.00
C PHE A 3 2.77 5.28 3.60
N VAL A 4 4.04 5.22 3.24
CA VAL A 4 5.06 4.40 3.92
C VAL A 4 5.94 5.31 4.77
N HIS A 5 6.10 4.97 6.05
CA HIS A 5 6.97 5.70 6.98
C HIS A 5 8.39 5.13 6.98
N ARG A 6 9.35 5.84 7.59
CA ARG A 6 10.75 5.39 7.68
C ARG A 6 10.94 3.98 8.21
N ASP A 7 10.10 3.52 9.13
CA ASP A 7 10.18 2.18 9.73
C ASP A 7 9.48 1.09 8.90
N GLY A 8 8.92 1.45 7.74
CA GLY A 8 8.16 0.56 6.87
C GLY A 8 6.72 0.30 7.30
N SER A 9 6.23 0.98 8.34
CA SER A 9 4.80 1.01 8.64
C SER A 9 4.03 1.80 7.58
N ILE A 10 2.73 1.52 7.45
CA ILE A 10 1.86 2.23 6.50
C ILE A 10 0.69 2.92 7.21
N THR A 11 0.25 4.05 6.67
CA THR A 11 -0.96 4.76 7.10
C THR A 11 -1.80 5.23 5.92
N ASP A 12 -3.03 5.65 6.22
CA ASP A 12 -3.94 6.32 5.28
C ASP A 12 -4.21 5.51 4.01
N LEU A 13 -4.46 4.21 4.18
CA LEU A 13 -4.89 3.35 3.10
C LEU A 13 -6.27 3.79 2.60
N GLN A 14 -6.32 4.19 1.33
CA GLN A 14 -7.52 4.72 0.69
C GLN A 14 -7.65 4.21 -0.75
N PHE A 15 -8.89 3.97 -1.19
CA PHE A 15 -9.18 3.74 -2.60
C PHE A 15 -9.20 5.07 -3.35
N VAL A 16 -8.30 5.23 -4.33
CA VAL A 16 -8.37 6.37 -5.27
C VAL A 16 -9.41 6.12 -6.35
N ARG A 17 -9.54 4.86 -6.79
CA ARG A 17 -10.57 4.37 -7.70
C ARG A 17 -10.84 2.91 -7.36
N ARG A 18 -12.12 2.56 -7.22
CA ARG A 18 -12.57 1.17 -7.02
C ARG A 18 -12.59 0.40 -8.34
N SER A 19 -12.40 -0.91 -8.29
CA SER A 19 -12.44 -1.76 -9.49
C SER A 19 -13.84 -1.91 -10.08
N GLY A 20 -14.87 -1.68 -9.25
CA GLY A 20 -16.26 -2.02 -9.57
C GLY A 20 -16.66 -3.42 -9.10
N ASN A 21 -15.72 -4.22 -8.58
CA ASN A 21 -15.97 -5.50 -7.92
C ASN A 21 -15.61 -5.39 -6.43
N PHE A 22 -16.63 -5.43 -5.58
CA PHE A 22 -16.47 -5.27 -4.14
C PHE A 22 -15.59 -6.36 -3.49
N ALA A 23 -15.76 -7.63 -3.89
CA ALA A 23 -14.98 -8.73 -3.31
C ALA A 23 -13.49 -8.57 -3.64
N PHE A 24 -13.19 -8.17 -4.87
CA PHE A 24 -11.83 -7.89 -5.31
C PHE A 24 -11.22 -6.69 -4.57
N ASP A 25 -11.98 -5.60 -4.44
CA ASP A 25 -11.52 -4.41 -3.70
C ASP A 25 -11.20 -4.77 -2.24
N LEU A 26 -12.05 -5.57 -1.59
CA LEU A 26 -11.86 -6.01 -0.20
C LEU A 26 -10.62 -6.89 -0.04
N GLU A 27 -10.41 -7.86 -0.93
CA GLU A 27 -9.23 -8.73 -0.92
C GLU A 27 -7.94 -7.90 -1.14
N ALA A 28 -7.97 -7.00 -2.12
CA ALA A 28 -6.87 -6.11 -2.42
C ALA A 28 -6.50 -5.22 -1.21
N GLN A 29 -7.50 -4.67 -0.50
CA GLN A 29 -7.26 -3.91 0.71
C GLN A 29 -6.60 -4.76 1.80
N GLY A 30 -7.12 -5.97 2.05
CA GLY A 30 -6.61 -6.87 3.05
C GLY A 30 -5.14 -7.29 2.81
N VAL A 31 -4.75 -7.50 1.56
CA VAL A 31 -3.35 -7.81 1.20
C VAL A 31 -2.41 -6.65 1.58
N ILE A 32 -2.82 -5.40 1.35
CA ILE A 32 -2.00 -4.23 1.68
C ILE A 32 -1.88 -4.06 3.20
N GLU A 33 -3.00 -4.18 3.91
CA GLU A 33 -3.03 -4.09 5.36
C GLU A 33 -2.12 -5.16 5.99
N GLU A 34 -2.19 -6.40 5.48
CA GLU A 34 -1.35 -7.49 5.94
C GLU A 34 0.13 -7.26 5.65
N ALA A 35 0.46 -6.77 4.44
CA ALA A 35 1.82 -6.42 4.08
C ALA A 35 2.39 -5.31 4.98
N GLY A 36 1.58 -4.29 5.27
CA GLY A 36 1.90 -3.22 6.21
C GLY A 36 2.12 -3.72 7.63
N ARG A 37 1.20 -4.56 8.13
CA ARG A 37 1.29 -5.19 9.47
C ARG A 37 2.58 -6.01 9.63
N ARG A 38 2.98 -6.71 8.57
CA ARG A 38 4.23 -7.50 8.52
C ARG A 38 5.47 -6.68 8.18
N ARG A 39 5.35 -5.37 7.96
CA ARG A 39 6.42 -4.46 7.51
C ARG A 39 7.13 -4.92 6.23
N LEU A 40 6.39 -5.54 5.29
CA LEU A 40 6.96 -6.06 4.04
C LEU A 40 7.35 -4.96 3.04
N PHE A 41 6.86 -3.74 3.23
CA PHE A 41 7.31 -2.58 2.44
C PHE A 41 8.74 -2.17 2.75
N GLY A 42 9.28 -2.59 3.91
CA GLY A 42 10.62 -2.23 4.36
C GLY A 42 10.76 -0.77 4.76
N ALA A 43 11.86 -0.46 5.43
CA ALA A 43 12.22 0.91 5.79
C ALA A 43 12.47 1.77 4.53
N LEU A 44 12.29 3.09 4.67
CA LEU A 44 12.72 4.01 3.61
C LEU A 44 14.26 3.94 3.46
N PRO A 45 14.80 4.05 2.24
CA PRO A 45 16.24 4.00 2.02
C PRO A 45 17.01 5.06 2.79
N ASP A 46 18.25 4.76 3.16
CA ASP A 46 19.15 5.74 3.77
C ASP A 46 19.32 6.97 2.88
N GLY A 47 19.33 8.15 3.50
CA GLY A 47 19.41 9.43 2.78
C GLY A 47 18.10 9.89 2.14
N TRP A 48 16.99 9.16 2.30
CA TRP A 48 15.68 9.64 1.91
C TRP A 48 15.28 10.86 2.76
N ALA A 49 15.11 12.02 2.13
CA ALA A 49 14.95 13.29 2.85
C ALA A 49 13.63 13.36 3.63
N ALA A 50 12.52 12.95 3.03
CA ALA A 50 11.20 12.98 3.65
C ALA A 50 11.01 11.86 4.68
N ASP A 51 10.11 12.04 5.64
CA ASP A 51 9.74 10.98 6.60
C ASP A 51 8.74 9.97 6.00
N ILE A 52 8.13 10.31 4.86
CA ILE A 52 7.07 9.55 4.22
C ILE A 52 7.33 9.37 2.72
N LEU A 53 6.86 8.23 2.20
CA LEU A 53 6.72 7.97 0.76
C LEU A 53 5.25 7.77 0.43
N PHE A 54 4.71 8.60 -0.47
CA PHE A 54 3.35 8.40 -0.99
C PHE A 54 3.35 7.32 -2.07
N VAL A 55 2.55 6.27 -1.86
CA VAL A 55 2.42 5.15 -2.81
C VAL A 55 1.03 5.15 -3.44
N ARG A 56 1.01 5.16 -4.77
CA ARG A 56 -0.18 4.89 -5.59
C ARG A 56 0.11 3.73 -6.51
N PHE A 57 -0.74 2.72 -6.46
CA PHE A 57 -0.61 1.53 -7.28
C PHE A 57 -2.01 1.01 -7.65
N TYR A 58 -2.08 0.15 -8.66
CA TYR A 58 -3.32 -0.32 -9.27
C TYR A 58 -3.27 -1.84 -9.40
N PHE A 59 -4.37 -2.50 -9.04
CA PHE A 59 -4.55 -3.92 -9.32
C PHE A 59 -5.31 -4.08 -10.64
N SER A 60 -4.72 -4.80 -11.60
CA SER A 60 -5.36 -5.10 -12.89
C SER A 60 -6.32 -6.28 -12.83
N GLY A 61 -6.29 -7.08 -11.75
CA GLY A 61 -7.08 -8.32 -11.63
C GLY A 61 -6.70 -9.41 -12.65
N GLN A 62 -5.67 -9.18 -13.46
CA GLN A 62 -5.07 -10.17 -14.35
C GLN A 62 -3.84 -10.73 -13.66
N ARG A 63 -3.80 -12.05 -13.48
CA ARG A 63 -2.60 -12.73 -12.99
C ARG A 63 -1.51 -12.57 -14.06
N GLN A 64 -0.41 -11.90 -13.72
CA GLN A 64 0.79 -11.84 -14.57
C GLN A 64 1.60 -13.13 -14.44
#